data_AF-A0A7S2T5H4-F1
#
_entry.id   AF-A0A7S2T5H4-F1
#
_cell.length_a   1.000
_cell.length_b   1.000
_cell.length_c   1.000
_cell.angle_alpha   90.00
_cell.angle_beta   90.00
_cell.angle_gamma   90.00
#
_symmetry.space_group_name_H-M   'P 1'
#
loop_
_entity.id
_entity.type
_entity.pdbx_description
1 polymer ?
#
loop_
_entity_poly.entity_id
_entity_poly.type
_entity_poly.pdbx_seq_one_letter_code
_entity_poly.pdbx_strand_id
1 'polypeptide(L)'
;RSFPSYLLKSTFLALMNDLMSADVPLLFLATCDCGPSEIPEDLRAVFFGNAFCMRQLTLEEKLDCFDDIMVMVKEGYEGGKGSSGAGPSGEEDLPLAPPDEQVLQGKALQLKLDEEEENLRQLRMVFRSQVLKLLCEHRWRVFTEPLREEEKKEVENKGGSSMDLLTLLRSIDTKKVSSAKEFEKAIADIVSTTEALYSESIAEDARIISRAHALKDAVDVWLETLPKELASKCEGIVEKRRQEEGKKKEEENATRRVSARSLGEVMDDSVKHLDPEALARKLRSERRQAEEQEALEAKKLEEERETERLRKEEEDRKRAEEQKKKEVPMTPPTLENLLQLQGKLEVEVADKRSVHDLESFHACLKQLTWSYRMEPNRINVCEALIDFMA
;
A
#
# COMPACT_ATOMS: atom_id res chain seq x y z
N ARG A 1 5.44 -19.35 31.99
CA ARG A 1 4.16 -19.32 31.23
C ARG A 1 4.27 -20.34 30.09
N SER A 2 3.61 -21.49 30.17
CA SER A 2 3.66 -22.49 29.09
C SER A 2 2.81 -22.02 27.92
N PHE A 3 3.44 -21.61 26.83
CA PHE A 3 2.75 -21.45 25.54
C PHE A 3 2.21 -22.83 25.08
N PRO A 4 1.06 -22.89 24.40
CA PRO A 4 0.58 -24.13 23.80
C PRO A 4 1.51 -24.51 22.63
N SER A 5 2.57 -25.26 22.95
CA SER A 5 3.65 -25.72 22.06
C SER A 5 3.16 -26.36 20.76
N TYR A 6 1.95 -26.93 20.75
CA TYR A 6 1.41 -27.65 19.60
C TYR A 6 1.06 -26.74 18.42
N LEU A 7 0.45 -25.57 18.67
CA LEU A 7 0.03 -24.69 17.57
C LEU A 7 1.24 -24.09 16.85
N LEU A 8 2.22 -23.60 17.61
CA LEU A 8 3.48 -23.06 17.08
C LEU A 8 4.28 -24.11 16.31
N LYS A 9 4.34 -25.34 16.84
CA LYS A 9 5.01 -26.46 16.16
C LYS A 9 4.30 -26.81 14.85
N SER A 10 2.97 -26.83 14.85
CA SER A 10 2.19 -27.16 13.65
C SER A 10 2.29 -26.08 12.56
N THR A 11 2.27 -24.80 12.93
CA THR A 11 2.46 -23.70 11.98
C THR A 11 3.88 -23.65 11.44
N PHE A 12 4.88 -23.86 12.28
CA PHE A 12 6.28 -23.95 11.85
C PHE A 12 6.50 -25.10 10.86
N LEU A 13 5.97 -26.29 11.13
CA LEU A 13 6.08 -27.43 10.23
C LEU A 13 5.33 -27.22 8.91
N ALA A 14 4.17 -26.56 8.94
CA ALA A 14 3.45 -26.20 7.71
C ALA A 14 4.27 -25.22 6.84
N LEU A 15 4.84 -24.17 7.44
CA LEU A 15 5.71 -23.21 6.75
C LEU A 15 6.98 -23.88 6.20
N MET A 16 7.59 -24.78 6.96
CA MET A 16 8.74 -25.54 6.50
C MET A 16 8.40 -26.47 5.33
N ASN A 17 7.25 -27.12 5.34
CA ASN A 17 6.82 -28.01 4.25
C ASN A 17 6.53 -27.23 2.96
N ASP A 18 5.96 -26.04 3.07
CA ASP A 18 5.79 -25.13 1.93
C ASP A 18 7.15 -24.67 1.35
N LEU A 19 8.16 -24.46 2.20
CA LEU A 19 9.52 -24.08 1.79
C LEU A 19 10.37 -25.24 1.28
N MET A 20 10.19 -26.46 1.81
CA MET A 20 10.92 -27.68 1.42
C MET A 20 10.64 -28.15 -0.02
N SER A 21 9.71 -27.50 -0.73
CA SER A 21 9.51 -27.72 -2.17
C SER A 21 10.60 -27.08 -3.04
N ALA A 22 11.50 -26.28 -2.46
CA ALA A 22 12.58 -25.60 -3.16
C ALA A 22 13.94 -25.87 -2.47
N ASP A 23 14.98 -26.20 -3.24
CA ASP A 23 16.37 -26.38 -2.79
C ASP A 23 16.99 -25.03 -2.35
N VAL A 24 16.48 -24.45 -1.27
CA VAL A 24 16.89 -23.14 -0.75
C VAL A 24 17.72 -23.34 0.52
N PRO A 25 18.94 -22.77 0.61
CA PRO A 25 19.70 -22.80 1.86
C PRO A 25 18.97 -21.97 2.93
N LEU A 26 18.56 -22.63 4.02
CA LEU A 26 17.84 -22.01 5.13
C LEU A 26 18.81 -21.69 6.28
N LEU A 27 18.85 -20.42 6.68
CA LEU A 27 19.56 -19.96 7.88
C LEU A 27 18.59 -19.86 9.06
N PHE A 28 18.85 -20.62 10.12
CA PHE A 28 18.07 -20.55 11.35
C PHE A 28 18.77 -19.66 12.39
N LEU A 29 18.10 -18.59 12.81
CA LEU A 29 18.54 -17.71 13.89
C LEU A 29 17.54 -17.82 15.04
N ALA A 30 18.05 -18.08 16.24
CA ALA A 30 17.24 -18.16 17.45
C ALA A 30 17.89 -17.34 18.56
N THR A 31 17.06 -16.71 19.39
CA THR A 31 17.50 -15.98 20.58
C THR A 31 16.91 -16.67 21.82
N CYS A 32 17.72 -16.86 22.87
CA CYS A 32 17.24 -17.25 24.20
C CYS A 32 17.59 -16.17 25.22
N ASP A 33 16.72 -15.98 26.19
CA ASP A 33 16.95 -15.23 27.43
C ASP A 33 17.63 -16.09 28.53
N CYS A 34 17.91 -17.36 28.21
CA CYS A 34 18.44 -18.38 29.10
C CYS A 34 19.90 -18.74 28.80
N GLY A 35 20.63 -19.22 29.82
CA GLY A 35 22.00 -19.68 29.64
C GLY A 35 22.10 -20.97 28.80
N PRO A 36 23.26 -21.27 28.19
CA PRO A 36 23.41 -22.45 27.32
C PRO A 36 23.13 -23.78 28.04
N SER A 37 23.35 -23.84 29.35
CA SER A 37 23.05 -25.00 30.21
C SER A 37 21.56 -25.25 30.42
N GLU A 38 20.71 -24.23 30.26
CA GLU A 38 19.25 -24.30 30.45
C GLU A 38 18.51 -24.66 29.15
N ILE A 39 19.20 -24.63 28.02
CA ILE A 39 18.66 -25.02 26.71
C ILE A 39 18.57 -26.55 26.64
N PRO A 40 17.43 -27.15 26.22
CA PRO A 40 17.29 -28.59 26.00
C PRO A 40 18.40 -29.15 25.07
N GLU A 41 18.88 -30.35 25.37
CA GLU A 41 19.97 -30.99 24.61
C GLU A 41 19.65 -31.10 23.11
N ASP A 42 18.38 -31.37 22.75
CA ASP A 42 17.92 -31.45 21.36
C ASP A 42 18.07 -30.11 20.60
N LEU A 43 17.86 -28.98 21.28
CA LEU A 43 18.04 -27.66 20.68
C LEU A 43 19.52 -27.28 20.65
N ARG A 44 20.27 -27.64 21.70
CA ARG A 44 21.73 -27.49 21.71
C ARG A 44 22.36 -28.26 20.55
N ALA A 45 21.85 -29.46 20.25
CA ALA A 45 22.21 -30.32 19.11
C ALA A 45 22.14 -29.60 17.76
N VAL A 46 21.05 -28.86 17.55
CA VAL A 46 20.76 -28.15 16.28
C VAL A 46 21.61 -26.90 16.10
N PHE A 47 22.00 -26.25 17.20
CA PHE A 47 22.75 -24.97 17.17
C PHE A 47 24.21 -25.09 17.64
N PHE A 48 24.78 -26.30 17.73
CA PHE A 48 26.16 -26.51 18.22
C PHE A 48 27.18 -25.71 17.38
N GLY A 49 28.04 -24.96 18.07
CA GLY A 49 29.15 -24.20 17.48
C GLY A 49 28.90 -22.69 17.36
N ASN A 50 27.64 -22.23 17.22
CA ASN A 50 27.31 -20.84 16.85
C ASN A 50 26.46 -20.11 17.91
N ALA A 51 26.61 -20.45 19.19
CA ALA A 51 25.91 -19.75 20.27
C ALA A 51 26.66 -18.46 20.66
N PHE A 52 26.11 -17.31 20.29
CA PHE A 52 26.66 -16.01 20.69
C PHE A 52 25.98 -15.51 21.97
N CYS A 53 26.73 -15.48 23.08
CA CYS A 53 26.26 -14.86 24.31
C CYS A 53 26.46 -13.34 24.25
N MET A 54 25.38 -12.59 24.05
CA MET A 54 25.42 -11.14 24.20
C MET A 54 25.65 -10.76 25.66
N ARG A 55 26.61 -9.87 25.91
CA ARG A 55 26.79 -9.25 27.23
C ARG A 55 25.51 -8.51 27.62
N GLN A 56 25.07 -8.65 28.88
CA GLN A 56 24.02 -7.78 29.40
C GLN A 56 24.50 -6.34 29.43
N LEU A 57 23.78 -5.46 28.72
CA LEU A 57 24.02 -4.02 28.76
C LEU A 57 23.87 -3.51 30.18
N THR A 58 24.83 -2.71 30.61
CA THR A 58 24.81 -2.05 31.94
C THR A 58 23.70 -1.01 32.00
N LEU A 59 23.34 -0.57 33.21
CA LEU A 59 22.28 0.42 33.39
C LEU A 59 22.63 1.75 32.69
N GLU A 60 23.90 2.16 32.71
CA GLU A 60 24.38 3.36 32.03
C GLU A 60 24.29 3.24 30.50
N GLU A 61 24.74 2.12 29.92
CA GLU A 61 24.61 1.88 28.46
C GLU A 61 23.16 1.77 27.99
N LYS A 62 22.28 1.25 28.85
CA LYS A 62 20.84 1.25 28.59
C LYS A 62 20.30 2.67 28.57
N LEU A 63 20.68 3.51 29.53
CA LEU A 63 20.23 4.90 29.60
C LEU A 63 20.73 5.72 28.39
N ASP A 64 21.99 5.55 27.98
CA ASP A 64 22.55 6.18 26.77
C ASP A 64 21.77 5.80 25.49
N CYS A 65 21.34 4.54 25.36
CA CYS A 65 20.53 4.09 24.22
C CYS A 65 19.14 4.77 24.16
N PHE A 66 18.64 5.26 25.29
CA PHE A 66 17.36 5.97 25.39
C PHE A 66 17.53 7.50 25.46
N ASP A 67 18.76 8.02 25.53
CA ASP A 67 19.01 9.46 25.60
C ASP A 67 18.60 10.17 24.30
N ASP A 68 18.85 9.57 23.13
CA ASP A 68 18.36 10.12 21.85
C ASP A 68 16.83 10.23 21.81
N ILE A 69 16.12 9.27 22.42
CA ILE A 69 14.65 9.29 22.53
C ILE A 69 14.21 10.36 23.54
N MET A 70 14.93 10.52 24.66
CA MET A 70 14.63 11.56 25.64
C MET A 70 14.96 12.98 25.15
N VAL A 71 15.96 13.14 24.29
CA VAL A 71 16.28 14.41 23.62
C VAL A 71 15.18 14.80 22.63
N MET A 72 14.68 13.86 21.81
CA MET A 72 13.53 14.10 20.92
C MET A 72 12.26 14.50 21.68
N VAL A 73 12.01 13.91 22.85
CA VAL A 73 10.85 14.27 23.70
C VAL A 73 11.01 15.68 24.30
N LYS A 74 12.24 16.10 24.60
CA LYS A 74 12.53 17.47 25.09
C LYS A 74 12.40 18.52 23.99
N GLU A 75 12.79 18.22 22.76
CA GLU A 75 12.66 19.13 21.62
C GLU A 75 11.20 19.32 21.16
N GLY A 76 10.32 18.35 21.42
CA GLY A 76 8.89 18.45 21.16
C GLY A 76 8.11 19.36 22.13
N TYR A 77 8.75 19.90 23.17
CA TYR A 77 8.13 20.74 24.19
C TYR A 77 8.76 22.13 24.23
N GLU A 78 8.62 22.90 23.15
CA GLU A 78 8.76 24.36 23.21
C GLU A 78 7.57 24.97 23.96
N GLY A 79 7.58 24.81 25.29
CA GLY A 79 6.75 25.60 26.19
C GLY A 79 7.11 27.08 26.05
N GLY A 80 6.14 27.90 25.66
CA GLY A 80 6.31 29.33 25.43
C GLY A 80 7.01 30.05 26.58
N LYS A 81 8.09 30.76 26.25
CA LYS A 81 8.79 31.68 27.15
C LYS A 81 7.89 32.88 27.49
N GLY A 82 7.19 32.80 28.61
CA GLY A 82 6.67 33.96 29.34
C GLY A 82 7.79 34.60 30.16
N SER A 83 7.97 35.91 30.05
CA SER A 83 9.03 36.68 30.71
C SER A 83 9.01 36.54 32.24
N SER A 84 10.19 36.31 32.80
CA SER A 84 10.50 36.35 34.22
C SER A 84 10.16 37.70 34.88
N GLY A 85 9.19 37.69 35.79
CA GLY A 85 9.07 38.64 36.89
C GLY A 85 9.35 37.89 38.21
N ALA A 86 10.30 38.39 38.98
CA ALA A 86 10.87 37.74 40.16
C ALA A 86 9.91 37.66 41.36
N GLY A 87 10.02 36.58 42.14
CA GLY A 87 9.48 36.48 43.51
C GLY A 87 9.49 35.03 44.05
N PRO A 88 10.04 34.75 45.25
CA PRO A 88 10.08 33.40 45.82
C PRO A 88 8.92 33.18 46.80
N SER A 89 8.09 32.16 46.60
CA SER A 89 7.33 31.53 47.70
C SER A 89 6.55 30.29 47.24
N GLY A 90 6.70 29.21 48.01
CA GLY A 90 5.68 28.18 48.24
C GLY A 90 5.36 27.24 47.08
N GLU A 91 5.92 26.03 47.12
CA GLU A 91 5.34 24.86 46.45
C GLU A 91 3.99 24.54 47.11
N GLU A 92 2.91 25.12 46.61
CA GLU A 92 1.59 24.50 46.68
C GLU A 92 1.44 23.60 45.45
N ASP A 93 1.41 22.29 45.68
CA ASP A 93 1.21 21.27 44.65
C ASP A 93 -0.17 21.46 44.03
N LEU A 94 -0.23 22.15 42.88
CA LEU A 94 -1.46 22.35 42.12
C LEU A 94 -1.93 20.99 41.57
N PRO A 95 -3.20 20.59 41.75
CA PRO A 95 -3.70 19.33 41.23
C PRO A 95 -3.53 19.29 39.71
N LEU A 96 -2.97 18.19 39.21
CA LEU A 96 -2.74 17.94 37.79
C LEU A 96 -4.05 18.17 37.02
N ALA A 97 -4.05 19.17 36.14
CA ALA A 97 -5.23 19.53 35.37
C ALA A 97 -5.73 18.29 34.59
N PRO A 98 -7.05 17.99 34.62
CA PRO A 98 -7.63 16.94 33.79
C PRO A 98 -7.22 17.17 32.32
N PRO A 99 -6.89 16.13 31.55
CA PRO A 99 -6.56 16.30 30.15
C PRO A 99 -7.72 17.00 29.43
N ASP A 100 -7.42 18.02 28.62
CA ASP A 100 -8.43 18.75 27.85
C ASP A 100 -9.36 17.76 27.13
N GLU A 101 -10.66 17.83 27.41
CA GLU A 101 -11.68 16.94 26.85
C GLU A 101 -11.62 16.90 25.30
N GLN A 102 -11.16 17.97 24.67
CA GLN A 102 -10.99 18.07 23.22
C GLN A 102 -9.90 17.13 22.68
N VAL A 103 -8.81 16.90 23.42
CA VAL A 103 -7.73 15.98 23.03
C VAL A 103 -8.19 14.52 23.20
N LEU A 104 -8.99 14.24 24.24
CA LEU A 104 -9.60 12.92 24.44
C LEU A 104 -10.65 12.60 23.38
N GLN A 105 -11.48 13.59 22.99
CA GLN A 105 -12.44 13.45 21.91
C GLN A 105 -11.74 13.22 20.55
N GLY A 106 -10.67 13.95 20.25
CA GLY A 106 -9.88 13.76 19.03
C GLY A 106 -9.25 12.36 18.94
N LYS A 107 -8.63 11.88 20.03
CA LYS A 107 -8.06 10.52 20.09
C LYS A 107 -9.13 9.42 20.00
N ALA A 108 -10.27 9.61 20.66
CA ALA A 108 -11.38 8.67 20.59
C ALA A 108 -12.03 8.62 19.20
N LEU A 109 -12.07 9.74 18.47
CA LEU A 109 -12.52 9.78 17.08
C LEU A 109 -11.54 9.07 16.14
N GLN A 110 -10.24 9.28 16.31
CA GLN A 110 -9.22 8.62 15.51
C GLN A 110 -9.27 7.10 15.69
N LEU A 111 -9.36 6.61 16.94
CA LEU A 111 -9.48 5.19 17.22
C LEU A 111 -10.72 4.55 16.58
N LYS A 112 -11.85 5.29 16.55
CA LYS A 112 -13.06 4.82 15.87
C LYS A 112 -12.85 4.73 14.36
N LEU A 113 -12.19 5.70 13.73
CA LEU A 113 -11.89 5.66 12.30
C LEU A 113 -10.96 4.49 11.97
N ASP A 114 -9.94 4.26 12.79
CA ASP A 114 -9.01 3.14 12.62
C ASP A 114 -9.74 1.79 12.74
N GLU A 115 -10.67 1.66 13.69
CA GLU A 115 -11.54 0.48 13.82
C GLU A 115 -12.46 0.29 12.59
N GLU A 116 -13.07 1.37 12.10
CA GLU A 116 -13.89 1.32 10.88
C GLU A 116 -13.04 0.88 9.67
N GLU A 117 -11.81 1.40 9.53
CA GLU A 117 -10.89 1.03 8.45
C GLU A 117 -10.44 -0.43 8.55
N GLU A 118 -10.20 -0.93 9.75
CA GLU A 118 -9.82 -2.32 9.99
C GLU A 118 -10.95 -3.28 9.58
N ASN A 119 -12.19 -2.99 9.94
CA ASN A 119 -13.36 -3.78 9.51
C ASN A 119 -13.47 -3.80 7.98
N LEU A 120 -13.36 -2.64 7.32
CA LEU A 120 -13.38 -2.56 5.86
C LEU A 120 -12.19 -3.28 5.22
N ARG A 121 -11.01 -3.27 5.86
CA ARG A 121 -9.83 -4.02 5.40
C ARG A 121 -10.06 -5.52 5.46
N GLN A 122 -10.60 -6.02 6.56
CA GLN A 122 -10.96 -7.42 6.70
C GLN A 122 -11.96 -7.85 5.61
N LEU A 123 -13.00 -7.06 5.38
CA LEU A 123 -13.97 -7.36 4.32
C LEU A 123 -13.31 -7.41 2.92
N ARG A 124 -12.43 -6.45 2.60
CA ARG A 124 -11.66 -6.46 1.34
C ARG A 124 -10.77 -7.69 1.21
N MET A 125 -10.13 -8.15 2.29
CA MET A 125 -9.31 -9.36 2.25
C MET A 125 -10.15 -10.60 1.90
N VAL A 126 -11.36 -10.69 2.46
CA VAL A 126 -12.28 -11.79 2.20
C VAL A 126 -12.77 -11.77 0.74
N PHE A 127 -13.24 -10.62 0.24
CA PHE A 127 -13.63 -10.47 -1.16
C PHE A 127 -12.49 -10.79 -2.12
N ARG A 128 -11.29 -10.26 -1.85
CA ARG A 128 -10.10 -10.50 -2.68
C ARG A 128 -9.75 -11.99 -2.74
N SER A 129 -9.77 -12.68 -1.60
CA SER A 129 -9.53 -14.12 -1.55
C SER A 129 -10.53 -14.89 -2.40
N GLN A 130 -11.81 -14.53 -2.34
CA GLN A 130 -12.83 -15.19 -3.13
C GLN A 130 -12.69 -14.94 -4.62
N VAL A 131 -12.47 -13.68 -5.03
CA VAL A 131 -12.29 -13.35 -6.45
C VAL A 131 -11.04 -14.06 -7.01
N LEU A 132 -9.95 -14.13 -6.25
CA LEU A 132 -8.77 -14.89 -6.66
C LEU A 132 -9.06 -16.39 -6.87
N LYS A 133 -9.88 -17.01 -6.02
CA LYS A 133 -10.33 -18.40 -6.24
C LYS A 133 -11.14 -18.53 -7.54
N LEU A 134 -12.08 -17.61 -7.78
CA LEU A 134 -12.88 -17.58 -9.01
C LEU A 134 -12.00 -17.42 -10.25
N LEU A 135 -10.95 -16.60 -10.18
CA LEU A 135 -9.99 -16.39 -11.26
C LEU A 135 -9.16 -17.65 -11.58
N CYS A 136 -8.84 -18.48 -10.58
CA CYS A 136 -8.07 -19.71 -10.77
C CYS A 136 -8.92 -20.88 -11.28
N GLU A 137 -10.22 -20.87 -11.05
CA GLU A 137 -11.12 -21.95 -11.48
C GLU A 137 -11.37 -21.92 -12.99
N HIS A 138 -10.99 -23.00 -13.68
CA HIS A 138 -11.14 -23.12 -15.14
C HIS A 138 -12.60 -22.91 -15.62
N ARG A 139 -13.58 -23.23 -14.78
CA ARG A 139 -15.00 -23.07 -15.12
C ARG A 139 -15.33 -21.60 -15.43
N TRP A 140 -14.73 -20.66 -14.71
CA TRP A 140 -15.05 -19.23 -14.82
C TRP A 140 -14.12 -18.47 -15.78
N ARG A 141 -13.20 -19.16 -16.47
CA ARG A 141 -12.20 -18.54 -17.35
C ARG A 141 -12.78 -17.52 -18.34
N VAL A 142 -13.99 -17.76 -18.85
CA VAL A 142 -14.68 -16.86 -19.79
C VAL A 142 -14.92 -15.47 -19.20
N PHE A 143 -15.04 -15.36 -17.87
CA PHE A 143 -15.26 -14.09 -17.15
C PHE A 143 -13.97 -13.48 -16.58
N THR A 144 -12.82 -14.13 -16.80
CA THR A 144 -11.50 -13.68 -16.34
C THR A 144 -10.76 -12.86 -17.41
N GLU A 145 -11.18 -12.96 -18.66
CA GLU A 145 -10.60 -12.20 -19.76
C GLU A 145 -11.15 -10.76 -19.72
N PRO A 146 -10.29 -9.74 -19.66
CA PRO A 146 -10.76 -8.36 -19.57
C PRO A 146 -11.47 -7.96 -20.86
N LEU A 147 -12.63 -7.29 -20.73
CA LEU A 147 -13.37 -6.83 -21.90
C LEU A 147 -12.54 -5.85 -22.74
N ARG A 148 -12.62 -6.01 -24.07
CA ARG A 148 -12.04 -5.05 -25.01
C ARG A 148 -12.81 -3.74 -24.96
N GLU A 149 -12.14 -2.68 -25.40
CA GLU A 149 -12.71 -1.33 -25.35
C GLU A 149 -13.95 -1.18 -26.26
N GLU A 150 -14.02 -1.96 -27.34
CA GLU A 150 -15.22 -2.04 -28.18
C GLU A 150 -16.41 -2.68 -27.44
N GLU A 151 -16.17 -3.81 -26.77
CA GLU A 151 -17.18 -4.57 -26.03
C GLU A 151 -17.72 -3.77 -24.85
N LYS A 152 -16.83 -3.06 -24.12
CA LYS A 152 -17.23 -2.15 -23.03
C LYS A 152 -18.20 -1.08 -23.52
N LYS A 153 -17.88 -0.43 -24.64
CA LYS A 153 -18.75 0.59 -25.25
C LYS A 153 -20.08 0.01 -25.69
N GLU A 154 -20.12 -1.22 -26.21
CA GLU A 154 -21.37 -1.86 -26.58
C GLU A 154 -22.29 -2.08 -25.36
N VAL A 155 -21.73 -2.56 -24.26
CA VAL A 155 -22.49 -2.75 -23.01
C VAL A 155 -22.97 -1.42 -22.44
N GLU A 156 -22.10 -0.40 -22.42
CA GLU A 156 -22.44 0.94 -21.96
C GLU A 156 -23.52 1.60 -22.85
N ASN A 157 -23.47 1.41 -24.16
CA ASN A 157 -24.48 1.89 -25.11
C ASN A 157 -25.86 1.24 -24.88
N LYS A 158 -25.89 0.00 -24.39
CA LYS A 158 -27.11 -0.71 -23.99
C LYS A 158 -27.59 -0.30 -22.58
N GLY A 159 -26.89 0.62 -21.91
CA GLY A 159 -27.24 1.13 -20.59
C GLY A 159 -26.75 0.28 -19.42
N GLY A 160 -25.88 -0.71 -19.68
CA GLY A 160 -25.28 -1.56 -18.65
C GLY A 160 -23.96 -0.99 -18.11
N SER A 161 -23.52 -1.53 -16.97
CA SER A 161 -22.16 -1.31 -16.46
C SER A 161 -21.27 -2.47 -16.90
N SER A 162 -20.24 -2.18 -17.70
CA SER A 162 -19.28 -3.22 -18.09
C SER A 162 -18.51 -3.76 -16.87
N MET A 163 -18.50 -5.07 -16.67
CA MET A 163 -17.84 -5.71 -15.53
C MET A 163 -17.24 -7.08 -15.88
N ASP A 164 -16.07 -7.38 -15.31
CA ASP A 164 -15.39 -8.68 -15.39
C ASP A 164 -14.70 -8.99 -14.05
N LEU A 165 -14.22 -10.23 -13.85
CA LEU A 165 -13.65 -10.65 -12.57
C LEU A 165 -12.34 -9.92 -12.22
N LEU A 166 -11.52 -9.52 -13.20
CA LEU A 166 -10.30 -8.75 -12.98
C LEU A 166 -10.61 -7.28 -12.64
N THR A 167 -11.62 -6.71 -13.30
CA THR A 167 -12.14 -5.37 -13.03
C THR A 167 -12.78 -5.33 -11.65
N LEU A 168 -13.51 -6.38 -11.24
CA LEU A 168 -14.01 -6.55 -9.87
C LEU A 168 -12.86 -6.62 -8.86
N LEU A 169 -11.82 -7.41 -9.12
CA LEU A 169 -10.63 -7.47 -8.27
C LEU A 169 -10.00 -6.08 -8.09
N ARG A 170 -9.82 -5.34 -9.19
CA ARG A 170 -9.32 -3.97 -9.17
C ARG A 170 -10.24 -3.01 -8.42
N SER A 171 -11.56 -3.21 -8.51
CA SER A 171 -12.58 -2.43 -7.79
C SER A 171 -12.47 -2.63 -6.28
N ILE A 172 -12.17 -3.85 -5.84
CA ILE A 172 -11.89 -4.17 -4.43
C ILE A 172 -10.60 -3.51 -3.96
N ASP A 173 -9.52 -3.61 -4.74
CA ASP A 173 -8.22 -3.03 -4.40
C ASP A 173 -8.27 -1.49 -4.35
N THR A 174 -9.08 -0.87 -5.20
CA THR A 174 -9.32 0.59 -5.22
C THR A 174 -10.38 1.06 -4.20
N LYS A 175 -10.85 0.18 -3.31
CA LYS A 175 -11.85 0.45 -2.27
C LYS A 175 -13.22 0.90 -2.81
N LYS A 176 -13.53 0.67 -4.08
CA LYS A 176 -14.84 0.96 -4.68
C LYS A 176 -15.92 -0.03 -4.27
N VAL A 177 -15.52 -1.29 -4.02
CA VAL A 177 -16.39 -2.32 -3.42
C VAL A 177 -16.08 -2.42 -1.94
N SER A 178 -16.99 -1.87 -1.14
CA SER A 178 -16.85 -1.68 0.30
C SER A 178 -17.96 -2.34 1.11
N SER A 179 -18.99 -2.90 0.44
CA SER A 179 -20.09 -3.64 1.06
C SER A 179 -20.41 -4.94 0.32
N ALA A 180 -21.08 -5.87 1.00
CA ALA A 180 -21.57 -7.11 0.39
C ALA A 180 -22.56 -6.85 -0.75
N LYS A 181 -23.42 -5.84 -0.60
CA LYS A 181 -24.38 -5.40 -1.64
C LYS A 181 -23.67 -4.87 -2.89
N GLU A 182 -22.59 -4.11 -2.73
CA GLU A 182 -21.78 -3.64 -3.87
C GLU A 182 -21.08 -4.80 -4.57
N PHE A 183 -20.63 -5.81 -3.82
CA PHE A 183 -20.02 -7.01 -4.38
C PHE A 183 -21.05 -7.84 -5.16
N GLU A 184 -22.22 -8.09 -4.58
CA GLU A 184 -23.36 -8.77 -5.24
C GLU A 184 -23.76 -8.03 -6.52
N LYS A 185 -23.89 -6.69 -6.44
CA LYS A 185 -24.19 -5.86 -7.61
C LYS A 185 -23.13 -6.01 -8.70
N ALA A 186 -21.85 -6.01 -8.34
CA ALA A 186 -20.80 -6.16 -9.35
C ALA A 186 -20.85 -7.53 -10.04
N ILE A 187 -21.22 -8.60 -9.34
CA ILE A 187 -21.44 -9.91 -9.96
C ILE A 187 -22.68 -9.90 -10.86
N ALA A 188 -23.76 -9.23 -10.45
CA ALA A 188 -24.92 -9.02 -11.31
C ALA A 188 -24.58 -8.20 -12.56
N ASP A 189 -23.67 -7.22 -12.45
CA ASP A 189 -23.16 -6.45 -13.59
C ASP A 189 -22.36 -7.35 -14.56
N ILE A 190 -21.65 -8.39 -14.08
CA ILE A 190 -20.99 -9.40 -14.95
C ILE A 190 -22.04 -10.21 -15.73
N VAL A 191 -23.14 -10.59 -15.08
CA VAL A 191 -24.26 -11.29 -15.75
C VAL A 191 -24.87 -10.40 -16.83
N SER A 192 -25.18 -9.14 -16.49
CA SER A 192 -25.73 -8.18 -17.45
C SER A 192 -24.77 -7.89 -18.61
N THR A 193 -23.46 -7.79 -18.33
CA THR A 193 -22.40 -7.65 -19.33
C THR A 193 -22.41 -8.85 -20.29
N THR A 194 -22.57 -10.07 -19.76
CA THR A 194 -22.60 -11.29 -20.56
C THR A 194 -23.85 -11.35 -21.44
N GLU A 195 -25.03 -11.04 -20.89
CA GLU A 195 -26.29 -10.98 -21.64
C GLU A 195 -26.28 -9.90 -22.73
N ALA A 196 -25.53 -8.83 -22.51
CA ALA A 196 -25.36 -7.78 -23.50
C ALA A 196 -24.44 -8.17 -24.67
N LEU A 197 -23.45 -9.05 -24.44
CA LEU A 197 -22.44 -9.42 -25.45
C LEU A 197 -22.76 -10.71 -26.21
N TYR A 198 -23.45 -11.66 -25.57
CA TYR A 198 -23.72 -12.99 -26.13
C TYR A 198 -25.20 -13.15 -26.50
N SER A 199 -25.49 -13.90 -27.57
CA SER A 199 -26.87 -14.12 -28.04
C SER A 199 -27.45 -15.46 -27.56
N GLU A 200 -28.66 -15.45 -27.02
CA GLU A 200 -29.39 -16.69 -26.69
C GLU A 200 -29.69 -17.58 -27.91
N SER A 201 -29.64 -17.01 -29.12
CA SER A 201 -29.91 -17.75 -30.37
C SER A 201 -28.81 -18.73 -30.76
N ILE A 202 -27.59 -18.54 -30.23
CA ILE A 202 -26.42 -19.37 -30.52
C ILE A 202 -26.20 -20.30 -29.34
N ALA A 203 -26.17 -21.62 -29.58
CA ALA A 203 -26.09 -22.62 -28.51
C ALA A 203 -24.81 -22.51 -27.65
N GLU A 204 -23.71 -22.01 -28.21
CA GLU A 204 -22.45 -21.78 -27.51
C GLU A 204 -22.55 -20.57 -26.58
N ASP A 205 -23.07 -19.45 -27.09
CA ASP A 205 -23.37 -18.23 -26.33
C ASP A 205 -24.36 -18.46 -25.20
N ALA A 206 -25.44 -19.22 -25.46
CA ALA A 206 -26.42 -19.58 -24.44
C ALA A 206 -25.78 -20.36 -23.27
N ARG A 207 -24.76 -21.18 -23.53
CA ARG A 207 -23.99 -21.85 -22.46
C ARG A 207 -23.14 -20.87 -21.66
N ILE A 208 -22.65 -19.80 -22.27
CA ILE A 208 -21.88 -18.75 -21.59
C ILE A 208 -22.82 -17.94 -20.69
N ILE A 209 -24.01 -17.56 -21.18
CA ILE A 209 -25.04 -16.87 -20.39
C ILE A 209 -25.47 -17.73 -19.19
N SER A 210 -25.82 -19.00 -19.43
CA SER A 210 -26.18 -19.93 -18.34
C SER A 210 -25.06 -20.08 -17.30
N ARG A 211 -23.80 -20.03 -17.74
CA ARG A 211 -22.65 -20.07 -16.85
C ARG A 211 -22.49 -18.78 -16.03
N ALA A 212 -22.86 -17.63 -16.56
CA ALA A 212 -22.83 -16.37 -15.80
C ALA A 212 -23.86 -16.40 -14.66
N HIS A 213 -25.07 -16.92 -14.92
CA HIS A 213 -26.06 -17.16 -13.87
C HIS A 213 -25.55 -18.16 -12.82
N ALA A 214 -24.89 -19.24 -13.24
CA ALA A 214 -24.28 -20.19 -12.30
C ALA A 214 -23.14 -19.58 -11.46
N LEU A 215 -22.39 -18.61 -12.02
CA LEU A 215 -21.38 -17.85 -11.28
C LEU A 215 -22.05 -17.02 -10.19
N LYS A 216 -23.13 -16.31 -10.54
CA LYS A 216 -23.92 -15.52 -9.59
C LYS A 216 -24.43 -16.39 -8.45
N ASP A 217 -25.08 -17.51 -8.75
CA ASP A 217 -25.59 -18.43 -7.74
C ASP A 217 -24.48 -18.95 -6.80
N ALA A 218 -23.33 -19.31 -7.37
CA ALA A 218 -22.18 -19.77 -6.58
C ALA A 218 -21.65 -18.68 -5.63
N VAL A 219 -21.66 -17.42 -6.08
CA VAL A 219 -21.27 -16.28 -5.26
C VAL A 219 -22.33 -15.95 -4.21
N ASP A 220 -23.62 -16.01 -4.54
CA ASP A 220 -24.71 -15.74 -3.60
C ASP A 220 -24.67 -16.74 -2.43
N VAL A 221 -24.48 -18.03 -2.73
CA VAL A 221 -24.26 -19.07 -1.70
C VAL A 221 -23.01 -18.78 -0.87
N TRP A 222 -21.93 -18.30 -1.49
CA TRP A 222 -20.73 -17.93 -0.76
C TRP A 222 -20.93 -16.68 0.13
N LEU A 223 -21.69 -15.68 -0.34
CA LEU A 223 -22.01 -14.48 0.42
C LEU A 223 -22.76 -14.81 1.71
N GLU A 224 -23.61 -15.84 1.70
CA GLU A 224 -24.29 -16.34 2.92
C GLU A 224 -23.32 -16.88 3.98
N THR A 225 -22.12 -17.33 3.57
CA THR A 225 -21.08 -17.82 4.49
C THR A 225 -20.29 -16.70 5.16
N LEU A 226 -20.45 -15.45 4.72
CA LEU A 226 -19.76 -14.32 5.32
C LEU A 226 -20.22 -14.11 6.78
N PRO A 227 -19.30 -13.74 7.70
CA PRO A 227 -19.67 -13.39 9.05
C PRO A 227 -20.66 -12.23 9.05
N LYS A 228 -21.92 -12.50 9.44
CA LYS A 228 -23.02 -11.52 9.40
C LYS A 228 -22.72 -10.26 10.20
N GLU A 229 -21.98 -10.40 11.30
CA GLU A 229 -21.52 -9.27 12.11
C GLU A 229 -20.57 -8.36 11.34
N LEU A 230 -19.60 -8.93 10.60
CA LEU A 230 -18.65 -8.16 9.80
C LEU A 230 -19.37 -7.46 8.64
N ALA A 231 -20.22 -8.18 7.92
CA ALA A 231 -20.99 -7.63 6.80
C ALA A 231 -21.89 -6.48 7.27
N SER A 232 -22.61 -6.65 8.38
CA SER A 232 -23.50 -5.62 8.94
C SER A 232 -22.73 -4.39 9.43
N LYS A 233 -21.57 -4.57 10.10
CA LYS A 233 -20.71 -3.45 10.52
C LYS A 233 -20.22 -2.65 9.32
N CYS A 234 -19.71 -3.32 8.28
CA CYS A 234 -19.23 -2.65 7.08
C CYS A 234 -20.35 -1.91 6.33
N GLU A 235 -21.55 -2.50 6.22
CA GLU A 235 -22.70 -1.80 5.65
C GLU A 235 -23.07 -0.54 6.42
N GLY A 236 -23.08 -0.60 7.76
CA GLY A 236 -23.34 0.58 8.60
C GLY A 236 -22.30 1.68 8.41
N ILE A 237 -21.02 1.33 8.27
CA ILE A 237 -19.93 2.28 8.00
C ILE A 237 -20.11 2.95 6.64
N VAL A 238 -20.39 2.18 5.59
CA VAL A 238 -20.58 2.70 4.23
C VAL A 238 -21.80 3.63 4.16
N GLU A 239 -22.91 3.24 4.77
CA GLU A 239 -24.12 4.05 4.79
C GLU A 239 -23.92 5.36 5.57
N LYS A 240 -23.25 5.30 6.73
CA LYS A 240 -22.89 6.49 7.50
C LYS A 240 -22.03 7.46 6.69
N ARG A 241 -20.98 6.96 6.01
CA ARG A 241 -20.12 7.78 5.15
C ARG A 241 -20.91 8.40 3.99
N ARG A 242 -21.79 7.63 3.35
CA ARG A 242 -22.67 8.12 2.29
C ARG A 242 -23.61 9.23 2.77
N GLN A 243 -24.16 9.11 3.98
CA GLN A 243 -25.01 10.15 4.59
C GLN A 243 -24.22 11.41 4.93
N GLU A 244 -23.00 11.26 5.48
CA GLU A 244 -22.11 12.39 5.77
C GLU A 244 -21.69 13.13 4.49
N GLU A 245 -21.36 12.41 3.42
CA GLU A 245 -21.09 13.00 2.10
C GLU A 245 -22.30 13.72 1.52
N GLY A 246 -23.50 13.16 1.68
CA GLY A 246 -24.76 13.79 1.26
C GLY A 246 -24.99 15.13 1.95
N LYS A 247 -24.81 15.17 3.28
CA LYS A 247 -24.94 16.39 4.08
C LYS A 247 -23.91 17.45 3.69
N LYS A 248 -22.63 17.06 3.51
CA LYS A 248 -21.58 17.97 3.04
C LYS A 248 -21.90 18.58 1.68
N LYS A 249 -22.41 17.79 0.72
CA LYS A 249 -22.83 18.29 -0.60
C LYS A 249 -24.02 19.23 -0.52
N GLU A 250 -24.95 18.99 0.40
CA GLU A 250 -26.10 19.87 0.64
C GLU A 250 -25.68 21.20 1.28
N GLU A 251 -24.78 21.16 2.27
CA GLU A 251 -24.18 22.35 2.88
C GLU A 251 -23.34 23.14 1.86
N GLU A 252 -22.56 22.47 1.01
CA GLU A 252 -21.79 23.10 -0.06
C GLU A 252 -22.71 23.75 -1.11
N ASN A 253 -23.80 23.07 -1.48
CA ASN A 253 -24.81 23.65 -2.37
C ASN A 253 -25.58 24.81 -1.73
N ALA A 254 -25.86 24.75 -0.42
CA ALA A 254 -26.51 25.83 0.32
C ALA A 254 -25.59 27.06 0.42
N THR A 255 -24.31 26.86 0.74
CA THR A 255 -23.29 27.93 0.77
C THR A 255 -23.05 28.53 -0.62
N ARG A 256 -23.02 27.72 -1.69
CA ARG A 256 -23.01 28.23 -3.08
C ARG A 256 -24.27 29.06 -3.40
N ARG A 257 -25.46 28.64 -2.97
CA ARG A 257 -26.71 29.40 -3.16
C ARG A 257 -26.72 30.72 -2.38
N VAL A 258 -26.11 30.75 -1.19
CA VAL A 258 -25.95 31.99 -0.40
C VAL A 258 -24.95 32.94 -1.06
N SER A 259 -23.83 32.42 -1.57
CA SER A 259 -22.84 33.21 -2.32
C SER A 259 -23.41 33.78 -3.64
N ALA A 260 -24.31 33.05 -4.30
CA ALA A 260 -25.03 33.53 -5.49
C ALA A 260 -26.07 34.62 -5.17
N ARG A 261 -26.55 34.70 -3.91
CA ARG A 261 -27.45 35.78 -3.45
C ARG A 261 -26.69 36.99 -2.90
N SER A 262 -25.46 36.82 -2.41
CA SER A 262 -24.63 37.92 -1.91
C SER A 262 -23.88 38.66 -3.01
N LEU A 263 -23.66 38.04 -4.17
CA LEU A 263 -23.42 38.74 -5.44
C LEU A 263 -24.76 39.30 -5.93
N GLY A 264 -25.30 40.26 -5.18
CA GLY A 264 -26.37 41.11 -5.70
C GLY A 264 -25.86 41.72 -7.00
N GLU A 265 -26.59 41.50 -8.09
CA GLU A 265 -26.57 42.40 -9.22
C GLU A 265 -26.78 43.80 -8.65
N VAL A 266 -25.70 44.58 -8.57
CA VAL A 266 -25.81 46.02 -8.69
C VAL A 266 -26.31 46.22 -10.11
N MET A 267 -27.64 46.26 -10.27
CA MET A 267 -28.25 46.74 -11.49
C MET A 267 -27.72 48.17 -11.67
N ASP A 268 -26.82 48.32 -12.61
CA ASP A 268 -26.41 49.63 -13.09
C ASP A 268 -27.64 50.27 -13.72
N ASP A 269 -28.09 51.36 -13.10
CA ASP A 269 -29.33 52.08 -13.39
C ASP A 269 -29.25 52.88 -14.72
N SER A 270 -28.36 52.47 -15.63
CA SER A 270 -28.01 53.19 -16.87
C SER A 270 -28.25 52.42 -18.18
N VAL A 271 -28.83 51.22 -18.18
CA VAL A 271 -29.15 50.52 -19.45
C VAL A 271 -30.61 50.71 -19.83
N LYS A 272 -30.95 51.94 -20.22
CA LYS A 272 -32.19 52.23 -20.95
C LYS A 272 -32.05 51.69 -22.38
N HIS A 273 -32.90 50.73 -22.72
CA HIS A 273 -33.20 50.24 -24.07
C HIS A 273 -32.00 49.74 -24.91
N LEU A 274 -31.65 48.47 -24.74
CA LEU A 274 -31.04 47.68 -25.81
C LEU A 274 -31.98 46.51 -26.15
N ASP A 275 -32.23 46.34 -27.45
CA ASP A 275 -33.05 45.27 -28.02
C ASP A 275 -32.56 43.89 -27.50
N PRO A 276 -33.42 43.07 -26.87
CA PRO A 276 -33.03 41.78 -26.29
C PRO A 276 -32.35 40.83 -27.30
N GLU A 277 -32.62 40.99 -28.60
CA GLU A 277 -31.96 40.17 -29.63
C GLU A 277 -30.50 40.60 -29.88
N ALA A 278 -30.16 41.87 -29.70
CA ALA A 278 -28.81 42.38 -29.85
C ALA A 278 -27.88 41.89 -28.72
N LEU A 279 -28.40 41.82 -27.48
CA LEU A 279 -27.68 41.27 -26.33
C LEU A 279 -27.42 39.77 -26.50
N ALA A 280 -28.42 39.03 -26.98
CA ALA A 280 -28.29 37.59 -27.25
C ALA A 280 -27.26 37.30 -28.35
N ARG A 281 -27.18 38.14 -29.39
CA ARG A 281 -26.16 38.04 -30.45
C ARG A 281 -24.75 38.29 -29.89
N LYS A 282 -24.60 39.27 -29.00
CA LYS A 282 -23.33 39.62 -28.36
C LYS A 282 -22.81 38.51 -27.45
N LEU A 283 -23.68 37.93 -26.61
CA LEU A 283 -23.33 36.79 -25.76
C LEU A 283 -22.94 35.55 -26.58
N ARG A 284 -23.61 35.30 -27.72
CA ARG A 284 -23.24 34.21 -28.64
C ARG A 284 -21.94 34.46 -29.40
N SER A 285 -21.56 35.71 -29.65
CA SER A 285 -20.24 36.02 -30.22
C SER A 285 -19.13 35.92 -29.18
N GLU A 286 -19.36 36.39 -27.95
CA GLU A 286 -18.39 36.29 -26.85
C GLU A 286 -18.13 34.82 -26.48
N ARG A 287 -19.20 33.99 -26.43
CA ARG A 287 -19.05 32.55 -26.20
C ARG A 287 -18.24 31.85 -27.31
N ARG A 288 -18.47 32.19 -28.58
CA ARG A 288 -17.68 31.64 -29.69
C ARG A 288 -16.22 32.08 -29.62
N GLN A 289 -15.94 33.32 -29.22
CA GLN A 289 -14.58 33.80 -29.03
C GLN A 289 -13.89 33.12 -27.85
N ALA A 290 -14.61 32.84 -26.77
CA ALA A 290 -14.10 32.09 -25.62
C ALA A 290 -13.79 30.62 -26.00
N GLU A 291 -14.70 29.95 -26.72
CA GLU A 291 -14.49 28.59 -27.22
C GLU A 291 -13.30 28.52 -28.21
N GLU A 292 -13.13 29.54 -29.05
CA GLU A 292 -12.00 29.64 -29.97
C GLU A 292 -10.67 29.90 -29.25
N GLN A 293 -10.67 30.74 -28.19
CA GLN A 293 -9.50 30.96 -27.34
C GLN A 293 -9.11 29.69 -26.57
N GLU A 294 -10.08 28.98 -26.00
CA GLU A 294 -9.84 27.72 -25.27
C GLU A 294 -9.29 26.63 -26.20
N ALA A 295 -9.82 26.53 -27.43
CA ALA A 295 -9.28 25.62 -28.44
C ALA A 295 -7.84 25.97 -28.85
N LEU A 296 -7.50 27.28 -28.89
CA LEU A 296 -6.15 27.73 -29.21
C LEU A 296 -5.17 27.47 -28.06
N GLU A 297 -5.61 27.61 -26.81
CA GLU A 297 -4.84 27.26 -25.62
C GLU A 297 -4.63 25.75 -25.50
N ALA A 298 -5.65 24.94 -25.80
CA ALA A 298 -5.54 23.48 -25.83
C ALA A 298 -4.51 22.99 -26.86
N LYS A 299 -4.51 23.59 -28.07
CA LYS A 299 -3.50 23.29 -29.09
C LYS A 299 -2.08 23.67 -28.66
N LYS A 300 -1.91 24.84 -28.03
CA LYS A 300 -0.60 25.26 -27.48
C LYS A 300 -0.09 24.31 -26.39
N LEU A 301 -0.98 23.84 -25.52
CA LEU A 301 -0.63 22.88 -24.47
C LEU A 301 -0.26 21.51 -25.05
N GLU A 302 -0.91 21.09 -26.12
CA GLU A 302 -0.58 19.85 -26.83
C GLU A 302 0.80 19.95 -27.51
N GLU A 303 1.09 21.06 -28.19
CA GLU A 303 2.40 21.35 -28.77
C GLU A 303 3.49 21.38 -27.68
N GLU A 304 3.23 22.04 -26.53
CA GLU A 304 4.17 22.08 -25.42
C GLU A 304 4.47 20.68 -24.86
N ARG A 305 3.43 19.84 -24.67
CA ARG A 305 3.58 18.44 -24.24
C ARG A 305 4.33 17.58 -25.25
N GLU A 306 4.21 17.86 -26.54
CA GLU A 306 4.97 17.17 -27.59
C GLU A 306 6.45 17.58 -27.55
N THR A 307 6.74 18.88 -27.38
CA THR A 307 8.11 19.36 -27.23
C THR A 307 8.79 18.83 -25.96
N GLU A 308 8.05 18.69 -24.85
CA GLU A 308 8.56 18.12 -23.61
C GLU A 308 8.85 16.62 -23.76
N ARG A 309 8.01 15.88 -24.49
CA ARG A 309 8.26 14.48 -24.83
C ARG A 309 9.53 14.31 -25.64
N LEU A 310 9.71 15.11 -26.70
CA LEU A 310 10.92 15.07 -27.53
C LEU A 310 12.19 15.42 -26.73
N ARG A 311 12.10 16.39 -25.81
CA ARG A 311 13.21 16.72 -24.88
C ARG A 311 13.55 15.54 -23.99
N LYS A 312 12.55 14.89 -23.40
CA LYS A 312 12.75 13.74 -22.51
C LYS A 312 13.34 12.54 -23.25
N GLU A 313 12.89 12.26 -24.48
CA GLU A 313 13.49 11.22 -25.32
C GLU A 313 14.94 11.52 -25.69
N GLU A 314 15.28 12.80 -25.95
CA GLU A 314 16.66 13.21 -26.20
C GLU A 314 17.54 13.10 -24.95
N GLU A 315 17.01 13.46 -23.77
CA GLU A 315 17.70 13.29 -22.48
C GLU A 315 17.94 11.80 -22.16
N ASP A 316 16.95 10.94 -22.37
CA ASP A 316 17.07 9.50 -22.13
C ASP A 316 18.06 8.86 -23.12
N ARG A 317 18.10 9.32 -24.38
CA ARG A 317 19.12 8.92 -25.36
C ARG A 317 20.53 9.36 -24.93
N LYS A 318 20.70 10.59 -24.45
CA LYS A 318 21.98 11.09 -23.92
C LYS A 318 22.43 10.30 -22.68
N ARG A 319 21.50 9.98 -21.77
CA ARG A 319 21.78 9.13 -20.59
C ARG A 319 22.21 7.72 -20.98
N ALA A 320 21.57 7.12 -21.99
CA ALA A 320 21.96 5.81 -22.50
C ALA A 320 23.36 5.82 -23.17
N GLU A 321 23.70 6.87 -23.91
CA GLU A 321 25.05 7.06 -24.47
C GLU A 321 26.10 7.31 -23.39
N GLU A 322 25.75 8.04 -22.33
CA GLU A 322 26.65 8.30 -21.21
C GLU A 322 26.86 7.05 -20.34
N GLN A 323 25.84 6.21 -20.19
CA GLN A 323 25.95 4.88 -19.57
C GLN A 323 26.87 3.96 -20.40
N LYS A 324 26.74 3.96 -21.73
CA LYS A 324 27.68 3.23 -22.61
C LYS A 324 29.12 3.75 -22.55
N LYS A 325 29.33 5.05 -22.31
CA LYS A 325 30.67 5.63 -22.13
C LYS A 325 31.26 5.40 -20.73
N LYS A 326 30.44 5.12 -19.71
CA LYS A 326 30.87 4.81 -18.34
C LYS A 326 31.16 3.32 -18.11
N GLU A 327 30.95 2.47 -19.11
CA GLU A 327 31.52 1.11 -19.14
C GLU A 327 33.04 1.19 -19.36
N VAL A 328 33.77 1.51 -18.29
CA VAL A 328 35.18 1.17 -18.16
C VAL A 328 35.24 -0.35 -17.94
N PRO A 329 36.11 -1.10 -18.64
CA PRO A 329 36.29 -2.52 -18.37
C PRO A 329 36.98 -2.68 -17.01
N MET A 330 36.18 -2.79 -15.96
CA MET A 330 36.63 -3.20 -14.64
C MET A 330 36.64 -4.72 -14.64
N THR A 331 37.86 -5.27 -14.70
CA THR A 331 38.14 -6.69 -14.53
C THR A 331 37.47 -7.22 -13.25
N PRO A 332 36.94 -8.45 -13.26
CA PRO A 332 36.39 -9.10 -12.08
C PRO A 332 37.45 -9.13 -10.96
N PRO A 333 37.06 -9.10 -9.68
CA PRO A 333 38.02 -9.21 -8.59
C PRO A 333 38.76 -10.54 -8.73
N THR A 334 40.07 -10.46 -8.98
CA THR A 334 40.95 -11.63 -9.08
C THR A 334 40.94 -12.39 -7.74
N LEU A 335 41.23 -13.70 -7.77
CA LEU A 335 41.37 -14.57 -6.59
C LEU A 335 42.20 -13.93 -5.45
N GLU A 336 43.19 -13.09 -5.77
CA GLU A 336 43.97 -12.30 -4.81
C GLU A 336 43.15 -11.31 -3.97
N ASN A 337 42.13 -10.67 -4.53
CA ASN A 337 41.26 -9.74 -3.81
C ASN A 337 40.35 -10.49 -2.81
N LEU A 338 39.94 -11.70 -3.17
CA LEU A 338 39.18 -12.60 -2.29
C LEU A 338 40.07 -13.19 -1.19
N LEU A 339 41.31 -13.57 -1.50
CA LEU A 339 42.31 -14.01 -0.51
C LEU A 339 42.74 -12.87 0.43
N GLN A 340 42.81 -11.62 -0.06
CA GLN A 340 43.03 -10.44 0.79
C GLN A 340 41.84 -10.16 1.73
N LEU A 341 40.61 -10.43 1.26
CA LEU A 341 39.41 -10.34 2.09
C LEU A 341 39.38 -11.48 3.11
N GLN A 342 39.77 -12.69 2.73
CA GLN A 342 39.93 -13.85 3.60
C GLN A 342 40.99 -13.61 4.68
N GLY A 343 42.16 -13.05 4.35
CA GLY A 343 43.20 -12.71 5.33
C GLY A 343 42.85 -11.54 6.26
N LYS A 344 41.87 -10.70 5.88
CA LYS A 344 41.27 -9.70 6.78
C LYS A 344 40.18 -10.30 7.68
N LEU A 345 39.71 -11.51 7.37
CA LEU A 345 38.62 -12.24 8.04
C LEU A 345 39.08 -13.51 8.77
N GLU A 346 40.34 -13.96 8.58
CA GLU A 346 41.02 -14.92 9.45
C GLU A 346 41.27 -14.25 10.81
N VAL A 347 40.18 -14.10 11.54
CA VAL A 347 40.21 -13.71 12.92
C VAL A 347 40.29 -15.02 13.67
N GLU A 348 41.47 -15.32 14.23
CA GLU A 348 41.67 -16.47 15.11
C GLU A 348 40.66 -16.43 16.27
N VAL A 349 39.97 -17.54 16.49
CA VAL A 349 38.99 -17.70 17.56
C VAL A 349 39.75 -17.71 18.89
N ALA A 350 39.81 -16.56 19.55
CA ALA A 350 40.22 -16.43 20.94
C ALA A 350 39.39 -15.35 21.64
N ASP A 351 38.41 -15.79 22.43
CA ASP A 351 37.76 -15.27 23.65
C ASP A 351 37.54 -13.76 23.92
N LYS A 352 37.91 -12.81 23.07
CA LYS A 352 37.65 -11.37 23.27
C LYS A 352 37.46 -10.67 21.93
N ARG A 353 36.21 -10.49 21.49
CA ARG A 353 35.92 -9.66 20.31
C ARG A 353 34.94 -8.53 20.60
N SER A 354 35.16 -7.42 19.93
CA SER A 354 34.47 -6.14 20.12
C SER A 354 33.32 -5.99 19.12
N VAL A 355 32.39 -5.07 19.39
CA VAL A 355 31.24 -4.75 18.52
C VAL A 355 31.68 -4.40 17.09
N HIS A 356 32.86 -3.79 16.94
CA HIS A 356 33.45 -3.44 15.65
C HIS A 356 33.73 -4.66 14.76
N ASP A 357 34.04 -5.82 15.36
CA ASP A 357 34.32 -7.05 14.60
C ASP A 357 33.02 -7.63 14.03
N LEU A 358 31.90 -7.49 14.74
CA LEU A 358 30.56 -7.84 14.27
C LEU A 358 30.06 -6.89 13.18
N GLU A 359 30.33 -5.60 13.31
CA GLU A 359 29.97 -4.61 12.28
C GLU A 359 30.74 -4.84 10.99
N SER A 360 32.01 -5.24 11.10
CA SER A 360 32.85 -5.61 9.95
C SER A 360 32.32 -6.88 9.26
N PHE A 361 31.90 -7.88 10.03
CA PHE A 361 31.24 -9.08 9.51
C PHE A 361 29.91 -8.76 8.81
N HIS A 362 29.09 -7.91 9.40
CA HIS A 362 27.82 -7.48 8.81
C HIS A 362 28.01 -6.63 7.53
N ALA A 363 29.04 -5.78 7.48
CA ALA A 363 29.39 -5.04 6.29
C ALA A 363 29.87 -5.96 5.15
N CYS A 364 30.64 -7.00 5.49
CA CYS A 364 31.08 -8.00 4.53
C CYS A 364 29.91 -8.83 3.99
N LEU A 365 28.99 -9.27 4.87
CA LEU A 365 27.76 -9.95 4.45
C LEU A 365 26.92 -9.11 3.49
N LYS A 366 26.79 -7.80 3.76
CA LYS A 366 26.08 -6.86 2.87
C LYS A 366 26.73 -6.76 1.50
N GLN A 367 28.06 -6.70 1.43
CA GLN A 367 28.79 -6.69 0.16
C GLN A 367 28.60 -8.00 -0.61
N LEU A 368 28.66 -9.15 0.06
CA LEU A 368 28.41 -10.45 -0.56
C LEU A 368 26.96 -10.61 -1.06
N THR A 369 25.97 -10.12 -0.30
CA THR A 369 24.56 -10.13 -0.74
C THR A 369 24.31 -9.19 -1.91
N TRP A 370 25.05 -8.08 -2.00
CA TRP A 370 24.98 -7.17 -3.13
C TRP A 370 25.60 -7.79 -4.40
N SER A 371 26.75 -8.45 -4.28
CA SER A 371 27.38 -9.18 -5.39
C SER A 371 26.49 -10.32 -5.92
N TYR A 372 25.82 -11.06 -5.03
CA TYR A 372 24.83 -12.08 -5.40
C TYR A 372 23.65 -11.53 -6.22
N ARG A 373 23.27 -10.27 -5.99
CA ARG A 373 22.17 -9.62 -6.73
C ARG A 373 22.59 -9.10 -8.11
N MET A 374 23.88 -8.87 -8.33
CA MET A 374 24.40 -8.25 -9.56
C MET A 374 25.04 -9.25 -10.53
N GLU A 375 25.45 -10.45 -10.08
CA GLU A 375 26.05 -11.46 -10.95
C GLU A 375 25.01 -12.36 -11.66
N PRO A 376 25.19 -12.63 -12.98
CA PRO A 376 24.28 -13.49 -13.74
C PRO A 376 24.43 -14.98 -13.41
N ASN A 377 25.60 -15.42 -12.94
CA ASN A 377 25.89 -16.81 -12.56
C ASN A 377 25.97 -16.95 -11.04
N ARG A 378 24.81 -17.14 -10.43
CA ARG A 378 24.60 -17.19 -8.97
C ARG A 378 25.27 -18.38 -8.26
N ILE A 379 25.72 -19.38 -9.01
CA ILE A 379 26.27 -20.64 -8.48
C ILE A 379 27.65 -20.41 -7.85
N ASN A 380 28.53 -19.64 -8.48
CA ASN A 380 29.90 -19.41 -7.98
C ASN A 380 29.92 -18.58 -6.69
N VAL A 381 28.97 -17.66 -6.52
CA VAL A 381 28.82 -16.85 -5.30
C VAL A 381 28.29 -17.71 -4.15
N CYS A 382 27.40 -18.67 -4.44
CA CYS A 382 26.90 -19.61 -3.46
C CYS A 382 27.98 -20.59 -2.99
N GLU A 383 28.81 -21.13 -3.90
CA GLU A 383 29.95 -21.98 -3.54
C GLU A 383 30.96 -21.21 -2.66
N ALA A 384 31.29 -19.97 -3.03
CA ALA A 384 32.18 -19.12 -2.23
C ALA A 384 31.58 -18.71 -0.87
N LEU A 385 30.26 -18.54 -0.77
CA LEU A 385 29.56 -18.28 0.49
C LEU A 385 29.51 -19.53 1.39
N ILE A 386 29.38 -20.72 0.79
CA ILE A 386 29.39 -22.00 1.51
C ILE A 386 30.81 -22.27 2.05
N ASP A 387 31.85 -22.08 1.22
CA ASP A 387 33.25 -22.20 1.64
C ASP A 387 33.66 -21.13 2.68
N PHE A 388 32.98 -19.99 2.71
CA PHE A 388 33.17 -18.94 3.72
C PHE A 388 32.49 -19.26 5.07
N MET A 389 31.39 -20.03 5.05
CA MET A 389 30.62 -20.38 6.25
C MET A 389 31.03 -21.74 6.87
N ALA A 390 31.76 -22.57 6.13
CA ALA A 390 32.36 -23.82 6.60
C ALA A 390 33.67 -23.56 7.36
#